data_AF-A0AAJ6NW16-F1
#
_entry.id   AF-A0AAJ6NW16-F1
#
_cell.length_a   1.000
_cell.length_b   1.000
_cell.length_c   1.000
_cell.angle_alpha   90.00
_cell.angle_beta   90.00
_cell.angle_gamma   90.00
#
_symmetry.space_group_name_H-M   'P 1'
#
loop_
_entity.id
_entity.type
_entity.pdbx_description
1 polymer ?
#
loop_
_entity_poly.entity_id
_entity_poly.type
_entity_poly.pdbx_seq_one_letter_code
_entity_poly.pdbx_strand_id
1 'polypeptide(L)'
;MATTERKPLLLDFEKPLAELATRIDQIRQLAEENGVDVSGQIRQLEARAMQLREEIFSSLSPFQRLQVARHPRRPSTLDYIQAISDEWMELHGDRNGSDDPALVGGVGRVGGQPVVMLGQQKGRDTKDNIARNFGMAAPGGYRKALRLMEHANKFGMPILTFIDTPGALPTVTAEHQGQGEAIAYNLREMFCLDVPIICTVIGEASSGGALGIGIGDRLLMFEHAVYTVISPEGCAAILWKDAAKAPQAAVALKIISADLKNLGIIDQILPEPIGGAHSDPLKAATILKQALLDNLDELNRFTSQERRQLRYDKFRKIGVFTEVAH
;
A
#
# COMPACT_ATOMS: atom_id res chain seq x y z
N MET A 1 20.73 -27.84 12.78
CA MET A 1 19.67 -27.00 12.21
C MET A 1 20.33 -25.73 11.72
N ALA A 2 20.50 -25.57 10.40
CA ALA A 2 21.08 -24.37 9.84
C ALA A 2 20.13 -23.20 10.16
N THR A 3 20.61 -22.23 10.94
CA THR A 3 19.93 -20.96 11.15
C THR A 3 19.74 -20.31 9.78
N THR A 4 18.50 -20.31 9.29
CA THR A 4 18.11 -19.54 8.11
C THR A 4 18.05 -18.06 8.47
N GLU A 5 19.17 -17.48 8.92
CA GLU A 5 19.34 -16.04 8.94
C GLU A 5 19.59 -15.60 7.49
N ARG A 6 18.49 -15.44 6.74
CA ARG A 6 18.53 -14.81 5.43
C ARG A 6 19.04 -13.38 5.62
N LYS A 7 20.16 -13.05 4.97
CA LYS A 7 20.77 -11.71 4.94
C LYS A 7 19.70 -10.61 4.95
N PRO A 8 19.83 -9.58 5.80
CA PRO A 8 18.94 -8.43 5.75
C PRO A 8 18.99 -7.82 4.34
N LEU A 9 17.82 -7.71 3.71
CA LEU A 9 17.66 -6.87 2.53
C LEU A 9 17.79 -5.44 3.03
N LEU A 10 18.82 -4.74 2.57
CA LEU A 10 19.23 -3.46 3.12
C LEU A 10 19.11 -2.40 2.03
N LEU A 11 18.38 -1.32 2.31
CA LEU A 11 18.35 -0.16 1.44
C LEU A 11 19.65 0.64 1.60
N ASP A 12 20.08 1.34 0.54
CA ASP A 12 21.38 2.02 0.54
C ASP A 12 21.54 3.03 1.69
N PHE A 13 20.46 3.74 2.03
CA PHE A 13 20.43 4.71 3.12
C PHE A 13 20.40 4.07 4.52
N GLU A 14 20.20 2.76 4.62
CA GLU A 14 20.24 2.00 5.88
C GLU A 14 21.61 1.40 6.17
N LYS A 15 22.60 1.54 5.26
CA LYS A 15 24.00 1.09 5.49
C LYS A 15 24.57 1.50 6.85
N PRO A 16 24.43 2.77 7.30
CA PRO A 16 24.91 3.17 8.62
C PRO A 16 24.28 2.37 9.77
N LEU A 17 23.00 1.96 9.65
CA LEU A 17 22.31 1.15 10.64
C LEU A 17 22.80 -0.29 10.64
N ALA A 18 23.05 -0.87 9.46
CA ALA A 18 23.57 -2.22 9.35
C ALA A 18 25.00 -2.35 9.88
N GLU A 19 25.85 -1.35 9.63
CA GLU A 19 27.20 -1.29 10.19
C GLU A 19 27.16 -1.21 11.72
N LEU A 20 26.25 -0.39 12.27
CA LEU A 20 26.08 -0.26 13.72
C LEU A 20 25.54 -1.55 14.35
N ALA A 21 24.57 -2.21 13.71
CA ALA A 21 24.06 -3.51 14.14
C ALA A 21 25.17 -4.59 14.15
N THR A 22 25.97 -4.65 13.08
CA THR A 22 27.11 -5.57 12.98
C THR A 22 28.12 -5.35 14.12
N ARG A 23 28.40 -4.08 14.46
CA ARG A 23 29.29 -3.75 15.59
C ARG A 23 28.71 -4.17 16.93
N ILE A 24 27.40 -3.99 17.14
CA ILE A 24 26.71 -4.44 18.37
C ILE A 24 26.82 -5.97 18.49
N ASP A 25 26.60 -6.70 17.41
CA ASP A 25 26.67 -8.17 17.43
C ASP A 25 28.10 -8.68 17.65
N GLN A 26 29.11 -8.03 17.07
CA GLN A 26 30.51 -8.34 17.33
C GLN A 26 30.89 -8.12 18.80
N ILE A 27 30.44 -7.01 19.40
CA ILE A 27 30.68 -6.72 20.82
C ILE A 27 29.98 -7.75 21.72
N ARG A 28 28.76 -8.15 21.37
CA ARG A 28 28.03 -9.22 22.09
C ARG A 28 28.79 -10.55 22.06
N GLN A 29 29.24 -10.98 20.87
CA GLN A 29 30.00 -12.22 20.72
C GLN A 29 31.31 -12.20 21.51
N LEU A 30 32.09 -11.11 21.40
CA LEU A 30 33.35 -10.98 22.14
C LEU A 30 33.15 -10.95 23.66
N ALA A 31 32.03 -10.38 24.13
CA ALA A 31 31.71 -10.36 25.55
C ALA A 31 31.32 -11.74 26.10
N GLU A 32 30.56 -12.52 25.32
CA GLU A 32 30.26 -13.92 25.64
C GLU A 32 31.54 -14.77 25.68
N GLU A 33 32.43 -14.61 24.70
CA GLU A 33 33.69 -15.37 24.62
C GLU A 33 34.66 -15.04 25.75
N ASN A 34 34.75 -13.77 26.15
CA ASN A 34 35.73 -13.31 27.14
C ASN A 34 35.15 -13.20 28.57
N GLY A 35 33.84 -13.45 28.76
CA GLY A 35 33.18 -13.35 30.06
C GLY A 35 33.16 -11.94 30.65
N VAL A 36 33.13 -10.91 29.80
CA VAL A 36 33.17 -9.49 30.21
C VAL A 36 31.78 -8.86 30.13
N ASP A 37 31.37 -8.11 31.15
CA ASP A 37 30.11 -7.34 31.10
C ASP A 37 30.28 -6.08 30.24
N VAL A 38 29.66 -6.09 29.06
CA VAL A 38 29.56 -4.94 28.15
C VAL A 38 28.11 -4.42 28.03
N SER A 39 27.22 -4.84 28.92
CA SER A 39 25.78 -4.53 28.83
C SER A 39 25.50 -3.02 28.76
N GLY A 40 26.30 -2.20 29.46
CA GLY A 40 26.21 -0.74 29.40
C GLY A 40 26.55 -0.16 28.01
N GLN A 41 27.63 -0.66 27.38
CA GLN A 41 28.04 -0.24 26.05
C GLN A 41 27.04 -0.68 24.98
N ILE A 42 26.53 -1.91 25.08
CA ILE A 42 25.47 -2.42 24.20
C ILE A 42 24.23 -1.51 24.27
N ARG A 43 23.74 -1.20 25.48
CA ARG A 43 22.58 -0.30 25.65
C ARG A 43 22.80 1.07 25.02
N GLN A 44 24.01 1.64 25.14
CA GLN A 44 24.35 2.91 24.51
C GLN A 44 24.34 2.83 22.97
N LEU A 45 24.90 1.75 22.40
CA LEU A 45 24.92 1.55 20.95
C LEU A 45 23.52 1.27 20.40
N GLU A 46 22.68 0.51 21.11
CA GLU A 46 21.28 0.27 20.75
C GLU A 46 20.46 1.56 20.76
N ALA A 47 20.64 2.41 21.79
CA ALA A 47 20.00 3.72 21.85
C ALA A 47 20.45 4.62 20.69
N ARG A 48 21.76 4.59 20.36
CA ARG A 48 22.29 5.33 19.21
C ARG A 48 21.74 4.81 17.88
N ALA A 49 21.55 3.49 17.74
CA ALA A 49 20.96 2.89 16.56
C ALA A 49 19.48 3.28 16.38
N MET A 50 18.72 3.33 17.47
CA MET A 50 17.34 3.80 17.46
C MET A 50 17.26 5.26 17.01
N GLN A 51 18.06 6.15 17.61
CA GLN A 51 18.11 7.56 17.24
C GLN A 51 18.50 7.75 15.77
N LEU A 52 19.55 7.06 15.30
CA LEU A 52 19.98 7.12 13.90
C LEU A 52 18.88 6.63 12.94
N ARG A 53 18.11 5.62 13.34
CA ARG A 53 16.98 5.11 12.54
C ARG A 53 15.87 6.15 12.43
N GLU A 54 15.53 6.82 13.53
CA GLU A 54 14.55 7.92 13.52
C GLU A 54 15.03 9.08 12.64
N GLU A 55 16.29 9.49 12.75
CA GLU A 55 16.89 10.53 11.91
C GLU A 55 16.79 10.17 10.42
N ILE A 56 17.19 8.96 10.03
CA ILE A 56 17.13 8.51 8.64
C ILE A 56 15.69 8.49 8.11
N PHE A 57 14.76 7.87 8.85
CA PHE A 57 13.38 7.66 8.38
C PHE A 57 12.53 8.93 8.39
N SER A 58 12.84 9.89 9.26
CA SER A 58 12.19 11.21 9.28
C SER A 58 12.61 12.11 8.12
N SER A 59 13.84 11.95 7.60
CA SER A 59 14.38 12.77 6.50
C SER A 59 14.38 12.09 5.13
N LEU A 60 13.59 11.03 4.91
CA LEU A 60 13.57 10.33 3.63
C LEU A 60 13.07 11.24 2.49
N SER A 61 13.86 11.30 1.42
CA SER A 61 13.45 11.89 0.15
C SER A 61 12.28 11.11 -0.49
N PRO A 62 11.52 11.72 -1.41
CA PRO A 62 10.45 11.03 -2.13
C PRO A 62 10.88 9.72 -2.81
N PHE A 63 12.09 9.69 -3.38
CA PHE A 63 12.62 8.48 -4.01
C PHE A 63 13.02 7.41 -2.99
N GLN A 64 13.57 7.80 -1.84
CA GLN A 64 13.83 6.84 -0.76
C GLN A 64 12.53 6.28 -0.17
N ARG A 65 11.47 7.09 -0.04
CA ARG A 65 10.13 6.60 0.33
C ARG A 65 9.59 5.60 -0.69
N LEU A 66 9.78 5.84 -2.00
CA LEU A 66 9.47 4.85 -3.04
C LEU A 66 10.25 3.52 -2.82
N GLN A 67 11.52 3.58 -2.43
CA GLN A 67 12.30 2.38 -2.11
C GLN A 67 11.73 1.64 -0.90
N VAL A 68 11.26 2.35 0.14
CA VAL A 68 10.56 1.76 1.29
C VAL A 68 9.20 1.15 0.87
N ALA A 69 8.44 1.83 0.02
CA ALA A 69 7.17 1.32 -0.54
C ALA A 69 7.37 0.04 -1.37
N ARG A 70 8.50 -0.08 -2.05
CA ARG A 70 8.90 -1.25 -2.84
C ARG A 70 9.72 -2.28 -2.05
N HIS A 71 9.88 -2.10 -0.74
CA HIS A 71 10.69 -2.99 0.07
C HIS A 71 10.14 -4.44 -0.01
N PRO A 72 10.96 -5.47 -0.30
CA PRO A 72 10.45 -6.82 -0.53
C PRO A 72 9.78 -7.48 0.68
N ARG A 73 10.03 -6.96 1.90
CA ARG A 73 9.38 -7.41 3.14
C ARG A 73 8.24 -6.48 3.59
N ARG A 74 7.86 -5.49 2.77
CA ARG A 74 6.71 -4.65 3.09
C ARG A 74 5.46 -5.54 3.16
N PRO A 75 4.64 -5.43 4.22
CA PRO A 75 3.45 -6.26 4.34
C PRO A 75 2.51 -6.05 3.16
N SER A 76 2.07 -7.15 2.57
CA SER A 76 1.15 -7.23 1.45
C SER A 76 -0.31 -7.33 1.92
N THR A 77 -1.26 -7.29 1.00
CA THR A 77 -2.70 -7.34 1.30
C THR A 77 -3.09 -8.50 2.23
N LEU A 78 -2.65 -9.73 1.92
CA LEU A 78 -2.95 -10.90 2.75
C LEU A 78 -2.32 -10.83 4.15
N ASP A 79 -1.19 -10.15 4.30
CA ASP A 79 -0.54 -9.98 5.61
C ASP A 79 -1.39 -9.11 6.53
N TYR A 80 -1.94 -8.01 5.99
CA TYR A 80 -2.87 -7.17 6.73
C TYR A 80 -4.18 -7.88 7.01
N ILE A 81 -4.78 -8.54 6.01
CA ILE A 81 -6.05 -9.28 6.21
C ILE A 81 -5.91 -10.31 7.32
N GLN A 82 -4.85 -11.12 7.31
CA GLN A 82 -4.60 -12.13 8.35
C GLN A 82 -4.38 -11.51 9.73
N ALA A 83 -3.76 -10.33 9.81
CA ALA A 83 -3.47 -9.67 11.08
C ALA A 83 -4.67 -8.91 11.67
N ILE A 84 -5.56 -8.35 10.83
CA ILE A 84 -6.66 -7.50 11.29
C ILE A 84 -8.00 -8.22 11.40
N SER A 85 -8.19 -9.31 10.64
CA SER A 85 -9.45 -10.02 10.52
C SER A 85 -9.54 -11.20 11.47
N ASP A 86 -10.69 -11.35 12.13
CA ASP A 86 -10.95 -12.46 13.05
C ASP A 86 -11.39 -13.73 12.29
N GLU A 87 -12.06 -13.54 11.15
CA GLU A 87 -12.53 -14.59 10.24
C GLU A 87 -12.13 -14.20 8.81
N TRP A 88 -11.71 -15.15 7.97
CA TRP A 88 -11.36 -14.87 6.57
C TRP A 88 -11.76 -16.03 5.66
N MET A 89 -12.47 -15.68 4.59
CA MET A 89 -12.81 -16.58 3.50
C MET A 89 -12.53 -15.89 2.17
N GLU A 90 -11.43 -16.29 1.52
CA GLU A 90 -11.08 -15.84 0.18
C GLU A 90 -12.09 -16.34 -0.86
N LEU A 91 -12.46 -15.48 -1.80
CA LEU A 91 -13.44 -15.76 -2.85
C LEU A 91 -12.80 -15.54 -4.23
N HIS A 92 -12.76 -16.62 -5.00
CA HIS A 92 -12.04 -16.68 -6.28
C HIS A 92 -12.93 -16.37 -7.50
N GLY A 93 -12.26 -15.95 -8.58
CA GLY A 93 -12.81 -15.86 -9.93
C GLY A 93 -13.64 -14.62 -10.23
N ASP A 94 -13.70 -14.24 -11.50
CA ASP A 94 -14.50 -13.12 -12.04
C ASP A 94 -15.85 -13.57 -12.65
N ARG A 95 -16.12 -14.88 -12.70
CA ARG A 95 -17.25 -15.52 -13.41
C ARG A 95 -17.23 -15.32 -14.95
N ASN A 96 -16.09 -14.90 -15.49
CA ASN A 96 -15.81 -14.73 -16.91
C ASN A 96 -14.55 -15.51 -17.36
N GLY A 97 -14.15 -16.52 -16.58
CA GLY A 97 -13.07 -17.46 -16.92
C GLY A 97 -11.69 -17.10 -16.37
N SER A 98 -11.58 -16.10 -15.49
CA SER A 98 -10.29 -15.71 -14.87
C SER A 98 -10.38 -15.68 -13.34
N ASP A 99 -9.38 -16.24 -12.67
CA ASP A 99 -9.08 -15.93 -11.27
C ASP A 99 -7.68 -15.32 -11.20
N ASP A 100 -7.60 -14.01 -11.25
CA ASP A 100 -6.32 -13.30 -11.32
C ASP A 100 -5.58 -13.36 -9.97
N PRO A 101 -4.38 -13.98 -9.89
CA PRO A 101 -3.62 -14.10 -8.65
C PRO A 101 -3.03 -12.77 -8.15
N ALA A 102 -2.98 -11.74 -9.00
CA ALA A 102 -2.50 -10.41 -8.66
C ALA A 102 -3.52 -9.59 -7.86
N LEU A 103 -4.78 -10.02 -7.79
CA LEU A 103 -5.82 -9.40 -6.97
C LEU A 103 -6.46 -10.45 -6.07
N VAL A 104 -6.39 -10.28 -4.75
CA VAL A 104 -7.06 -11.17 -3.78
C VAL A 104 -8.29 -10.49 -3.22
N GLY A 105 -9.25 -11.26 -2.73
CA GLY A 105 -10.40 -10.68 -2.05
C GLY A 105 -11.39 -11.71 -1.53
N GLY A 106 -12.22 -11.30 -0.58
CA GLY A 106 -13.06 -12.23 0.16
C GLY A 106 -13.88 -11.54 1.25
N VAL A 107 -14.58 -12.36 2.02
CA VAL A 107 -15.38 -11.91 3.17
C VAL A 107 -14.59 -12.18 4.45
N GLY A 108 -14.60 -11.21 5.36
CA GLY A 108 -14.02 -11.38 6.68
C GLY A 108 -14.75 -10.57 7.73
N ARG A 109 -14.15 -10.47 8.91
CA ARG A 109 -14.72 -9.76 10.05
C ARG A 109 -13.65 -8.90 10.71
N VAL A 110 -13.90 -7.61 10.82
CA VAL A 110 -13.00 -6.65 11.48
C VAL A 110 -13.77 -5.97 12.60
N GLY A 111 -13.31 -6.15 13.85
CA GLY A 111 -13.97 -5.56 15.01
C GLY A 111 -15.41 -6.05 15.19
N GLY A 112 -15.68 -7.32 14.86
CA GLY A 112 -17.03 -7.89 14.91
C GLY A 112 -17.91 -7.61 13.69
N GLN A 113 -17.58 -6.61 12.84
CA GLN A 113 -18.36 -6.25 11.67
C GLN A 113 -17.98 -7.08 10.43
N PRO A 114 -18.95 -7.69 9.71
CA PRO A 114 -18.67 -8.38 8.45
C PRO A 114 -18.31 -7.36 7.36
N VAL A 115 -17.22 -7.62 6.65
CA VAL A 115 -16.67 -6.75 5.61
C VAL A 115 -16.23 -7.55 4.38
N VAL A 116 -16.22 -6.91 3.22
CA VAL A 116 -15.50 -7.41 2.05
C VAL A 116 -14.14 -6.72 1.99
N MET A 117 -13.07 -7.51 1.99
CA MET A 117 -11.70 -7.02 1.84
C MET A 117 -11.14 -7.50 0.51
N LEU A 118 -10.47 -6.62 -0.23
CA LEU A 118 -9.81 -6.95 -1.49
C LEU A 118 -8.60 -6.06 -1.75
N GLY A 119 -7.67 -6.49 -2.58
CA GLY A 119 -6.50 -5.67 -2.90
C GLY A 119 -5.54 -6.35 -3.84
N GLN A 120 -4.57 -5.59 -4.35
CA GLN A 120 -3.50 -6.20 -5.12
C GLN A 120 -2.56 -6.98 -4.20
N GLN A 121 -2.08 -8.13 -4.69
CA GLN A 121 -1.23 -9.03 -3.93
C GLN A 121 0.11 -9.20 -4.63
N LYS A 122 1.15 -8.57 -4.08
CA LYS A 122 2.55 -8.86 -4.46
C LYS A 122 3.00 -10.19 -3.86
N GLY A 123 4.02 -10.79 -4.47
CA GLY A 123 4.60 -12.03 -3.96
C GLY A 123 5.72 -11.78 -2.94
N ARG A 124 5.95 -12.74 -2.04
CA ARG A 124 7.01 -12.64 -1.01
C ARG A 124 8.41 -13.03 -1.50
N ASP A 125 8.48 -13.82 -2.56
CA ASP A 125 9.74 -14.22 -3.19
C ASP A 125 9.63 -14.16 -4.72
N THR A 126 10.71 -14.48 -5.44
CA THR A 126 10.73 -14.42 -6.90
C THR A 126 9.67 -15.30 -7.56
N LYS A 127 9.43 -16.51 -7.04
CA LYS A 127 8.47 -17.45 -7.62
C LYS A 127 7.04 -16.94 -7.40
N ASP A 128 6.75 -16.50 -6.19
CA ASP A 128 5.45 -15.94 -5.82
C ASP A 128 5.18 -14.62 -6.59
N ASN A 129 6.19 -13.77 -6.76
CA ASN A 129 6.05 -12.54 -7.54
C ASN A 129 5.71 -12.82 -9.02
N ILE A 130 6.36 -13.80 -9.63
CA ILE A 130 6.02 -14.21 -11.00
C ILE A 130 4.60 -14.76 -11.05
N ALA A 131 4.23 -15.62 -10.11
CA ALA A 131 2.89 -16.21 -10.05
C ALA A 131 1.79 -15.16 -9.88
N ARG A 132 2.09 -14.03 -9.22
CA ARG A 132 1.14 -12.94 -8.96
C ARG A 132 1.33 -11.72 -9.85
N ASN A 133 2.07 -11.86 -10.96
CA ASN A 133 2.38 -10.75 -11.87
C ASN A 133 2.92 -9.50 -11.14
N PHE A 134 3.67 -9.68 -10.05
CA PHE A 134 4.19 -8.60 -9.20
C PHE A 134 3.09 -7.65 -8.67
N GLY A 135 1.87 -8.14 -8.47
CA GLY A 135 0.72 -7.34 -8.06
C GLY A 135 0.11 -6.49 -9.19
N MET A 136 0.48 -6.74 -10.45
CA MET A 136 -0.13 -6.09 -11.61
C MET A 136 -1.34 -6.89 -12.08
N ALA A 137 -2.54 -6.38 -11.77
CA ALA A 137 -3.78 -7.04 -12.17
C ALA A 137 -4.01 -6.95 -13.68
N ALA A 138 -4.45 -8.07 -14.26
CA ALA A 138 -5.05 -8.19 -15.57
C ALA A 138 -6.55 -7.79 -15.51
N PRO A 139 -7.27 -7.74 -16.65
CA PRO A 139 -8.66 -7.30 -16.66
C PRO A 139 -9.58 -8.18 -15.79
N GLY A 140 -9.31 -9.48 -15.74
CA GLY A 140 -10.02 -10.44 -14.88
C GLY A 140 -9.88 -10.12 -13.38
N GLY A 141 -8.75 -9.54 -12.96
CA GLY A 141 -8.57 -9.03 -11.60
C GLY A 141 -9.56 -7.92 -11.29
N TYR A 142 -9.63 -6.87 -12.10
CA TYR A 142 -10.57 -5.76 -11.89
C TYR A 142 -12.03 -6.21 -11.89
N ARG A 143 -12.41 -7.12 -12.81
CA ARG A 143 -13.75 -7.71 -12.85
C ARG A 143 -14.07 -8.54 -11.61
N LYS A 144 -13.10 -9.33 -11.11
CA LYS A 144 -13.22 -10.03 -9.83
C LYS A 144 -13.41 -9.05 -8.67
N ALA A 145 -12.62 -7.98 -8.63
CA ALA A 145 -12.77 -6.91 -7.64
C ALA A 145 -14.20 -6.37 -7.62
N LEU A 146 -14.74 -6.01 -8.79
CA LEU A 146 -16.08 -5.47 -8.88
C LEU A 146 -17.15 -6.47 -8.46
N ARG A 147 -17.06 -7.73 -8.89
CA ARG A 147 -17.98 -8.79 -8.42
C ARG A 147 -18.02 -8.89 -6.90
N LEU A 148 -16.86 -8.77 -6.24
CA LEU A 148 -16.78 -8.78 -4.77
C LEU A 148 -17.39 -7.51 -4.16
N MET A 149 -17.17 -6.35 -4.77
CA MET A 149 -17.78 -5.09 -4.34
C MET A 149 -19.31 -5.09 -4.50
N GLU A 150 -19.84 -5.65 -5.58
CA GLU A 150 -21.28 -5.83 -5.79
C GLU A 150 -21.88 -6.81 -4.77
N HIS A 151 -21.15 -7.88 -4.43
CA HIS A 151 -21.53 -8.78 -3.36
C HIS A 151 -21.61 -8.04 -2.01
N ALA A 152 -20.61 -7.22 -1.70
CA ALA A 152 -20.61 -6.38 -0.50
C ALA A 152 -21.84 -5.46 -0.47
N ASN A 153 -22.10 -4.77 -1.58
CA ASN A 153 -23.22 -3.85 -1.71
C ASN A 153 -24.57 -4.55 -1.53
N LYS A 154 -24.75 -5.72 -2.13
CA LYS A 154 -25.98 -6.51 -2.03
C LYS A 154 -26.32 -6.92 -0.59
N PHE A 155 -25.30 -7.21 0.22
CA PHE A 155 -25.46 -7.68 1.59
C PHE A 155 -25.20 -6.59 2.64
N GLY A 156 -25.03 -5.34 2.23
CA GLY A 156 -24.81 -4.22 3.15
C GLY A 156 -23.47 -4.28 3.90
N MET A 157 -22.46 -4.96 3.34
CA MET A 157 -21.13 -5.07 3.95
C MET A 157 -20.22 -3.92 3.48
N PRO A 158 -19.49 -3.25 4.38
CA PRO A 158 -18.45 -2.30 3.98
C PRO A 158 -17.37 -2.96 3.13
N ILE A 159 -16.74 -2.15 2.28
CA ILE A 159 -15.66 -2.56 1.39
C ILE A 159 -14.36 -1.91 1.86
N LEU A 160 -13.34 -2.73 2.09
CA LEU A 160 -11.99 -2.28 2.43
C LEU A 160 -11.04 -2.68 1.30
N THR A 161 -10.45 -1.71 0.61
CA THR A 161 -9.49 -1.97 -0.47
C THR A 161 -8.05 -1.69 -0.04
N PHE A 162 -7.13 -2.57 -0.43
CA PHE A 162 -5.71 -2.45 -0.16
C PHE A 162 -4.94 -2.29 -1.47
N ILE A 163 -4.36 -1.11 -1.66
CA ILE A 163 -3.70 -0.71 -2.91
C ILE A 163 -2.20 -0.92 -2.79
N ASP A 164 -1.68 -1.86 -3.58
CA ASP A 164 -0.25 -2.16 -3.69
C ASP A 164 0.13 -2.73 -5.06
N THR A 165 0.27 -1.87 -6.05
CA THR A 165 0.54 -2.22 -7.43
C THR A 165 1.48 -1.23 -8.13
N PRO A 166 2.47 -1.72 -8.90
CA PRO A 166 3.27 -0.87 -9.78
C PRO A 166 2.48 -0.42 -11.03
N GLY A 167 1.27 -0.96 -11.24
CA GLY A 167 0.37 -0.59 -12.32
C GLY A 167 -0.48 -1.76 -12.79
N ALA A 168 -1.38 -1.49 -13.74
CA ALA A 168 -2.13 -2.54 -14.41
C ALA A 168 -1.18 -3.35 -15.33
N LEU A 169 -1.42 -4.65 -15.51
CA LEU A 169 -0.56 -5.52 -16.32
C LEU A 169 -0.50 -5.07 -17.79
N PRO A 170 0.66 -4.61 -18.31
CA PRO A 170 0.76 -4.02 -19.65
C PRO A 170 1.15 -5.09 -20.69
N THR A 171 0.25 -6.03 -20.97
CA THR A 171 0.48 -7.12 -21.95
C THR A 171 -0.52 -7.10 -23.10
N VAL A 172 -0.12 -7.64 -24.25
CA VAL A 172 -1.01 -7.78 -25.43
C VAL A 172 -2.30 -8.53 -25.08
N THR A 173 -2.20 -9.59 -24.26
CA THR A 173 -3.37 -10.35 -23.80
C THR A 173 -4.30 -9.49 -22.93
N ALA A 174 -3.74 -8.68 -22.01
CA ALA A 174 -4.54 -7.78 -21.18
C ALA A 174 -5.27 -6.72 -22.03
N GLU A 175 -4.61 -6.18 -23.05
CA GLU A 175 -5.24 -5.24 -23.99
C GLU A 175 -6.37 -5.90 -24.79
N HIS A 176 -6.15 -7.09 -25.36
CA HIS A 176 -7.20 -7.85 -26.07
C HIS A 176 -8.40 -8.18 -25.18
N GLN A 177 -8.16 -8.38 -23.88
CA GLN A 177 -9.20 -8.66 -22.89
C GLN A 177 -9.85 -7.40 -22.31
N GLY A 178 -9.45 -6.20 -22.73
CA GLY A 178 -10.07 -4.94 -22.34
C GLY A 178 -9.57 -4.37 -21.01
N GLN A 179 -8.26 -4.20 -20.84
CA GLN A 179 -7.68 -3.60 -19.62
C GLN A 179 -8.23 -2.22 -19.29
N GLY A 180 -8.30 -1.33 -20.29
CA GLY A 180 -8.89 0.00 -20.13
C GLY A 180 -10.37 -0.05 -19.77
N GLU A 181 -11.13 -0.98 -20.37
CA GLU A 181 -12.55 -1.20 -20.09
C GLU A 181 -12.77 -1.67 -18.65
N ALA A 182 -12.04 -2.70 -18.21
CA ALA A 182 -12.21 -3.26 -16.87
C ALA A 182 -11.91 -2.23 -15.77
N ILE A 183 -10.87 -1.41 -15.96
CA ILE A 183 -10.58 -0.29 -15.04
C ILE A 183 -11.71 0.75 -15.10
N ALA A 184 -12.07 1.24 -16.29
CA ALA A 184 -13.08 2.28 -16.44
C ALA A 184 -14.45 1.87 -15.88
N TYR A 185 -14.83 0.61 -16.09
CA TYR A 185 -16.08 0.05 -15.58
C TYR A 185 -16.07 0.02 -14.05
N ASN A 186 -14.97 -0.43 -13.42
CA ASN A 186 -14.82 -0.34 -11.97
C ASN A 186 -14.96 1.10 -11.46
N LEU A 187 -14.27 2.07 -12.09
CA LEU A 187 -14.37 3.47 -11.67
C LEU A 187 -15.81 3.96 -11.66
N ARG A 188 -16.56 3.66 -12.73
CA ARG A 188 -17.97 4.04 -12.86
C ARG A 188 -18.83 3.41 -11.78
N GLU A 189 -18.75 2.09 -11.61
CA GLU A 189 -19.62 1.35 -10.69
C GLU A 189 -19.34 1.67 -9.21
N MET A 190 -18.08 1.91 -8.85
CA MET A 190 -17.70 2.24 -7.48
C MET A 190 -18.38 3.52 -6.95
N PHE A 191 -18.76 4.48 -7.81
CA PHE A 191 -19.53 5.65 -7.39
C PHE A 191 -20.98 5.32 -7.00
N CYS A 192 -21.54 4.22 -7.50
CA CYS A 192 -22.95 3.87 -7.32
C CYS A 192 -23.20 3.00 -6.07
N LEU A 193 -22.15 2.45 -5.45
CA LEU A 193 -22.28 1.54 -4.30
C LEU A 193 -22.80 2.29 -3.06
N ASP A 194 -23.76 1.68 -2.36
CA ASP A 194 -24.47 2.25 -1.22
C ASP A 194 -23.74 2.03 0.12
N VAL A 195 -22.84 1.04 0.16
CA VAL A 195 -22.04 0.69 1.33
C VAL A 195 -20.81 1.60 1.49
N PRO A 196 -20.27 1.73 2.72
CA PRO A 196 -19.00 2.43 2.93
C PRO A 196 -17.84 1.76 2.18
N ILE A 197 -16.96 2.56 1.58
CA ILE A 197 -15.74 2.13 0.92
C ILE A 197 -14.54 2.88 1.50
N ILE A 198 -13.60 2.13 2.08
CA ILE A 198 -12.34 2.68 2.56
C ILE A 198 -11.20 2.09 1.74
N CYS A 199 -10.49 2.94 1.01
CA CYS A 199 -9.31 2.57 0.24
C CYS A 199 -8.06 2.88 1.04
N THR A 200 -7.10 1.97 1.10
CA THR A 200 -5.83 2.17 1.79
C THR A 200 -4.67 1.90 0.86
N VAL A 201 -3.82 2.88 0.61
CA VAL A 201 -2.54 2.65 -0.06
C VAL A 201 -1.55 2.08 0.94
N ILE A 202 -1.25 0.79 0.79
CA ILE A 202 -0.35 0.06 1.70
C ILE A 202 1.07 -0.03 1.20
N GLY A 203 1.32 0.20 -0.10
CA GLY A 203 2.65 0.16 -0.70
C GLY A 203 2.79 1.14 -1.86
N GLU A 204 2.87 0.64 -3.08
CA GLU A 204 2.92 1.47 -4.30
C GLU A 204 1.52 1.59 -4.91
N ALA A 205 1.07 2.78 -5.26
CA ALA A 205 -0.17 3.01 -6.00
C ALA A 205 0.14 3.72 -7.32
N SER A 206 0.27 2.97 -8.40
CA SER A 206 0.62 3.52 -9.70
C SER A 206 -0.56 3.53 -10.69
N SER A 207 -0.89 4.73 -11.16
CA SER A 207 -1.78 5.02 -12.28
C SER A 207 -3.20 4.45 -12.16
N GLY A 208 -3.87 4.25 -13.30
CA GLY A 208 -5.20 3.66 -13.38
C GLY A 208 -5.29 2.26 -12.76
N GLY A 209 -4.17 1.54 -12.68
CA GLY A 209 -4.15 0.21 -12.07
C GLY A 209 -4.42 0.22 -10.57
N ALA A 210 -3.94 1.25 -9.87
CA ALA A 210 -4.29 1.53 -8.48
C ALA A 210 -5.71 2.11 -8.36
N LEU A 211 -6.05 3.08 -9.24
CA LEU A 211 -7.33 3.77 -9.21
C LEU A 211 -8.53 2.83 -9.46
N GLY A 212 -8.33 1.74 -10.21
CA GLY A 212 -9.37 0.74 -10.51
C GLY A 212 -9.98 0.03 -9.29
N ILE A 213 -9.42 0.19 -8.09
CA ILE A 213 -10.03 -0.19 -6.81
C ILE A 213 -9.91 0.93 -5.76
N GLY A 214 -9.68 2.16 -6.21
CA GLY A 214 -9.33 3.33 -5.39
C GLY A 214 -10.41 4.41 -5.28
N ILE A 215 -11.61 4.15 -5.80
CA ILE A 215 -12.77 5.06 -5.64
C ILE A 215 -13.51 4.71 -4.35
N GLY A 216 -13.31 5.53 -3.31
CA GLY A 216 -13.94 5.30 -2.01
C GLY A 216 -14.25 6.57 -1.23
N ASP A 217 -15.04 6.40 -0.17
CA ASP A 217 -15.46 7.48 0.73
C ASP A 217 -14.28 8.04 1.53
N ARG A 218 -13.30 7.17 1.82
CA ARG A 218 -12.05 7.50 2.49
C ARG A 218 -10.87 6.88 1.73
N LEU A 219 -9.80 7.66 1.56
CA LEU A 219 -8.52 7.23 1.02
C LEU A 219 -7.44 7.45 2.08
N LEU A 220 -7.05 6.36 2.71
CA LEU A 220 -5.96 6.29 3.67
C LEU A 220 -4.65 5.95 2.95
N MET A 221 -3.53 6.37 3.52
CA MET A 221 -2.23 6.09 2.93
C MET A 221 -1.18 5.98 4.03
N PHE A 222 -0.42 4.89 4.03
CA PHE A 222 0.72 4.76 4.93
C PHE A 222 1.80 5.80 4.61
N GLU A 223 2.53 6.26 5.63
CA GLU A 223 3.41 7.42 5.51
C GLU A 223 4.52 7.26 4.46
N HIS A 224 5.03 6.03 4.26
CA HIS A 224 6.07 5.72 3.28
C HIS A 224 5.51 5.03 2.04
N ALA A 225 4.19 4.85 1.94
CA ALA A 225 3.56 4.48 0.69
C ALA A 225 3.69 5.62 -0.34
N VAL A 226 3.44 5.32 -1.62
CA VAL A 226 3.47 6.30 -2.72
C VAL A 226 2.22 6.19 -3.59
N TYR A 227 1.74 7.31 -4.12
CA TYR A 227 0.67 7.33 -5.12
C TYR A 227 1.07 8.26 -6.26
N THR A 228 1.08 7.75 -7.49
CA THR A 228 1.51 8.49 -8.67
C THR A 228 0.72 8.14 -9.92
N VAL A 229 0.60 9.07 -10.87
CA VAL A 229 -0.03 8.85 -12.19
C VAL A 229 0.84 8.00 -13.12
N ILE A 230 2.16 8.02 -12.92
CA ILE A 230 3.19 7.30 -13.69
C ILE A 230 4.37 6.97 -12.77
N SER A 231 5.07 5.86 -13.00
CA SER A 231 6.30 5.58 -12.24
C SER A 231 7.33 6.71 -12.41
N PRO A 232 8.09 7.06 -11.37
CA PRO A 232 9.15 8.08 -11.49
C PRO A 232 10.18 7.75 -12.58
N GLU A 233 10.49 6.47 -12.76
CA GLU A 233 11.35 6.00 -13.85
C GLU A 233 10.75 6.29 -15.23
N GLY A 234 9.45 6.01 -15.42
CA GLY A 234 8.74 6.28 -16.66
C GLY A 234 8.63 7.78 -16.96
N CYS A 235 8.34 8.59 -15.95
CA CYS A 235 8.32 10.05 -16.05
C CYS A 235 9.68 10.61 -16.45
N ALA A 236 10.76 10.14 -15.81
CA ALA A 236 12.12 10.55 -16.09
C ALA A 236 12.55 10.21 -17.52
N ALA A 237 12.21 9.00 -17.99
CA ALA A 237 12.47 8.58 -19.36
C ALA A 237 11.73 9.43 -20.41
N ILE A 238 10.55 9.95 -20.11
CA ILE A 238 9.76 10.77 -21.04
C ILE A 238 10.20 12.23 -21.01
N LEU A 239 10.15 12.87 -19.84
CA LEU A 239 10.35 14.32 -19.71
C LEU A 239 11.82 14.72 -19.72
N TRP A 240 12.70 13.88 -19.18
CA TRP A 240 14.14 14.14 -19.13
C TRP A 240 14.96 13.28 -20.10
N LYS A 241 14.33 12.33 -20.82
CA LYS A 241 15.02 11.37 -21.70
C LYS A 241 16.11 10.57 -20.99
N ASP A 242 15.97 10.39 -19.68
CA ASP A 242 16.97 9.75 -18.82
C ASP A 242 16.31 9.14 -17.57
N ALA A 243 16.22 7.81 -17.53
CA ALA A 243 15.63 7.09 -16.40
C ALA A 243 16.41 7.27 -15.08
N ALA A 244 17.70 7.62 -15.12
CA ALA A 244 18.50 7.87 -13.93
C ALA A 244 18.02 9.12 -13.16
N LYS A 245 17.22 9.99 -13.79
CA LYS A 245 16.58 11.14 -13.16
C LYS A 245 15.27 10.82 -12.43
N ALA A 246 14.98 9.54 -12.18
CA ALA A 246 13.84 9.12 -11.36
C ALA A 246 13.76 9.83 -9.99
N PRO A 247 14.87 10.13 -9.27
CA PRO A 247 14.79 10.90 -8.03
C PRO A 247 14.25 12.33 -8.24
N GLN A 248 14.64 12.99 -9.34
CA GLN A 248 14.14 14.31 -9.69
C GLN A 248 12.65 14.25 -10.09
N ALA A 249 12.25 13.23 -10.85
CA ALA A 249 10.86 13.03 -11.23
C ALA A 249 9.96 12.74 -10.02
N ALA A 250 10.43 11.94 -9.06
CA ALA A 250 9.67 11.63 -7.82
C ALA A 250 9.34 12.89 -7.01
N VAL A 251 10.27 13.85 -6.93
CA VAL A 251 10.05 15.15 -6.28
C VAL A 251 9.05 15.99 -7.08
N ALA A 252 9.22 16.07 -8.41
CA ALA A 252 8.35 16.88 -9.26
C ALA A 252 6.89 16.36 -9.27
N LEU A 253 6.71 15.05 -9.22
CA LEU A 253 5.40 14.38 -9.22
C LEU A 253 4.67 14.45 -7.88
N LYS A 254 5.36 14.83 -6.78
CA LYS A 254 4.75 14.95 -5.44
C LYS A 254 4.06 13.66 -4.96
N ILE A 255 4.76 12.53 -5.07
CA ILE A 255 4.18 11.18 -4.91
C ILE A 255 3.96 10.74 -3.46
N ILE A 256 4.41 11.51 -2.47
CA ILE A 256 4.43 11.10 -1.06
C ILE A 256 3.14 11.48 -0.33
N SER A 257 2.83 10.74 0.73
CA SER A 257 1.63 10.92 1.55
C SER A 257 1.42 12.37 2.01
N ALA A 258 2.47 13.05 2.49
CA ALA A 258 2.40 14.45 2.95
C ALA A 258 1.97 15.42 1.83
N ASP A 259 2.55 15.28 0.63
CA ASP A 259 2.20 16.13 -0.51
C ASP A 259 0.75 15.89 -0.94
N LEU A 260 0.36 14.62 -1.05
CA LEU A 260 -0.99 14.24 -1.47
C LEU A 260 -2.06 14.65 -0.45
N LYS A 261 -1.71 14.67 0.84
CA LYS A 261 -2.58 15.20 1.89
C LYS A 261 -2.76 16.71 1.76
N ASN A 262 -1.67 17.44 1.49
CA ASN A 262 -1.71 18.88 1.26
C ASN A 262 -2.47 19.27 -0.02
N LEU A 263 -2.44 18.40 -1.03
CA LEU A 263 -3.22 18.55 -2.27
C LEU A 263 -4.70 18.15 -2.12
N GLY A 264 -5.11 17.63 -0.95
CA GLY A 264 -6.48 17.18 -0.71
C GLY A 264 -6.86 15.89 -1.46
N ILE A 265 -5.88 15.09 -1.89
CA ILE A 265 -6.11 13.83 -2.60
C ILE A 265 -6.40 12.69 -1.63
N ILE A 266 -5.67 12.63 -0.51
CA ILE A 266 -5.86 11.62 0.53
C ILE A 266 -6.50 12.21 1.79
N ASP A 267 -7.25 11.38 2.53
CA ASP A 267 -8.02 11.80 3.71
C ASP A 267 -7.24 11.61 5.00
N GLN A 268 -6.34 10.62 5.08
CA GLN A 268 -5.58 10.35 6.31
C GLN A 268 -4.23 9.71 5.99
N ILE A 269 -3.19 10.17 6.69
CA ILE A 269 -1.88 9.54 6.69
C ILE A 269 -1.85 8.56 7.87
N LEU A 270 -1.47 7.32 7.61
CA LEU A 270 -1.23 6.31 8.64
C LEU A 270 0.27 6.31 8.98
N PRO A 271 0.66 6.56 10.24
CA PRO A 271 2.06 6.46 10.62
C PRO A 271 2.54 5.02 10.46
N GLU A 272 3.82 4.84 10.14
CA GLU A 272 4.48 3.54 10.14
C GLU A 272 5.32 3.39 11.43
N PRO A 273 5.65 2.16 11.82
CA PRO A 273 6.67 1.93 12.83
C PRO A 273 8.02 2.56 12.43
N ILE A 274 8.88 2.82 13.41
CA ILE A 274 10.24 3.30 13.15
C ILE A 274 10.95 2.27 12.26
N GLY A 275 11.41 2.68 11.09
CA GLY A 275 11.96 1.77 10.07
C GLY A 275 10.96 1.33 8.99
N GLY A 276 9.72 1.82 9.01
CA GLY A 276 8.66 1.46 8.07
C GLY A 276 7.89 0.20 8.45
N ALA A 277 6.80 -0.09 7.73
CA ALA A 277 5.85 -1.15 8.04
C ALA A 277 6.46 -2.57 8.06
N HIS A 278 7.60 -2.76 7.38
CA HIS A 278 8.32 -4.03 7.37
C HIS A 278 9.16 -4.26 8.63
N SER A 279 9.44 -3.22 9.43
CA SER A 279 10.19 -3.34 10.68
C SER A 279 9.32 -3.91 11.81
N ASP A 280 8.03 -3.55 11.84
CA ASP A 280 7.03 -4.10 12.77
C ASP A 280 5.66 -4.24 12.08
N PRO A 281 5.47 -5.34 11.30
CA PRO A 281 4.22 -5.58 10.57
C PRO A 281 2.97 -5.64 11.47
N LEU A 282 3.10 -6.15 12.70
CA LEU A 282 1.98 -6.28 13.62
C LEU A 282 1.51 -4.92 14.15
N LYS A 283 2.47 -4.03 14.48
CA LYS A 283 2.15 -2.65 14.84
C LYS A 283 1.53 -1.89 13.67
N ALA A 284 2.07 -2.05 12.46
CA ALA A 284 1.48 -1.47 11.24
C ALA A 284 0.04 -1.96 11.04
N ALA A 285 -0.22 -3.25 11.22
CA ALA A 285 -1.58 -3.82 11.13
C ALA A 285 -2.52 -3.30 12.23
N THR A 286 -2.03 -3.07 13.45
CA THR A 286 -2.83 -2.46 14.53
C THR A 286 -3.21 -1.03 14.19
N ILE A 287 -2.26 -0.23 13.68
CA ILE A 287 -2.52 1.14 13.22
C ILE A 287 -3.59 1.14 12.12
N LEU A 288 -3.45 0.25 11.14
CA LEU A 288 -4.42 0.09 10.06
C LEU A 288 -5.80 -0.31 10.60
N LYS A 289 -5.88 -1.35 11.45
CA LYS A 289 -7.14 -1.83 12.02
C LYS A 289 -7.88 -0.70 12.75
N GLN A 290 -7.17 0.06 13.58
CA GLN A 290 -7.79 1.16 14.32
C GLN A 290 -8.32 2.23 13.35
N ALA A 291 -7.51 2.65 12.37
CA ALA A 291 -7.95 3.67 11.41
C ALA A 291 -9.16 3.20 10.57
N LEU A 292 -9.21 1.92 10.18
CA LEU A 292 -10.35 1.35 9.47
C LEU A 292 -11.62 1.39 10.33
N LEU A 293 -11.54 1.00 11.62
CA LEU A 293 -12.66 1.04 12.55
C LEU A 293 -13.16 2.48 12.77
N ASP A 294 -12.26 3.42 13.03
CA ASP A 294 -12.63 4.83 13.25
C ASP A 294 -13.34 5.44 12.03
N ASN A 295 -12.84 5.16 10.82
CA ASN A 295 -13.44 5.63 9.58
C ASN A 295 -14.78 4.92 9.29
N LEU A 296 -14.91 3.62 9.58
CA LEU A 296 -16.19 2.92 9.45
C LEU A 296 -17.25 3.50 10.39
N ASP A 297 -16.88 3.75 11.65
CA ASP A 297 -17.77 4.35 12.65
C ASP A 297 -18.26 5.74 12.23
N GLU A 298 -17.41 6.52 11.57
CA GLU A 298 -17.81 7.82 11.00
C GLU A 298 -18.74 7.63 9.79
N LEU A 299 -18.37 6.78 8.84
CA LEU A 299 -19.11 6.56 7.58
C LEU A 299 -20.50 5.92 7.80
N ASN A 300 -20.64 5.13 8.87
CA ASN A 300 -21.91 4.51 9.25
C ASN A 300 -22.93 5.51 9.80
N ARG A 301 -22.53 6.75 10.13
CA ARG A 301 -23.45 7.82 10.56
C ARG A 301 -24.22 8.45 9.41
N PHE A 302 -23.71 8.30 8.18
CA PHE A 302 -24.36 8.80 6.98
C PHE A 302 -25.31 7.76 6.40
N THR A 303 -26.38 8.22 5.76
CA THR A 303 -27.23 7.38 4.90
C THR A 303 -26.48 6.98 3.63
N SER A 304 -26.95 5.94 2.93
CA SER A 304 -26.37 5.53 1.64
C SER A 304 -26.37 6.66 0.60
N GLN A 305 -27.44 7.47 0.57
CA GLN A 305 -27.53 8.61 -0.34
C GLN A 305 -26.48 9.68 -0.01
N GLU A 306 -26.32 10.03 1.26
CA GLU A 306 -25.31 10.99 1.71
C GLU A 306 -23.90 10.48 1.40
N ARG A 307 -23.60 9.20 1.67
CA ARG A 307 -22.29 8.61 1.32
C ARG A 307 -21.99 8.74 -0.17
N ARG A 308 -22.92 8.36 -1.05
CA ARG A 308 -22.73 8.49 -2.50
C ARG A 308 -22.50 9.94 -2.92
N GLN A 309 -23.23 10.89 -2.34
CA GLN A 309 -23.04 12.31 -2.63
C GLN A 309 -21.67 12.80 -2.15
N LEU A 310 -21.26 12.46 -0.93
CA LEU A 310 -19.95 12.82 -0.38
C LEU A 310 -18.81 12.24 -1.24
N ARG A 311 -18.96 10.98 -1.69
CA ARG A 311 -18.02 10.34 -2.62
C ARG A 311 -17.96 11.10 -3.94
N TYR A 312 -19.10 11.42 -4.55
CA TYR A 312 -19.14 12.20 -5.79
C TYR A 312 -18.46 13.56 -5.63
N ASP A 313 -18.82 14.31 -4.58
CA ASP A 313 -18.30 15.66 -4.32
C ASP A 313 -16.80 15.65 -4.05
N LYS A 314 -16.30 14.65 -3.31
CA LYS A 314 -14.87 14.46 -3.06
C LYS A 314 -14.09 14.41 -4.37
N PHE A 315 -14.48 13.56 -5.30
CA PHE A 315 -13.77 13.41 -6.57
C PHE A 315 -14.02 14.60 -7.52
N ARG A 316 -15.22 15.19 -7.51
CA ARG A 316 -15.57 16.31 -8.39
C ARG A 316 -14.77 17.59 -8.08
N LYS A 317 -14.31 17.75 -6.84
CA LYS A 317 -13.47 18.85 -6.36
C LYS A 317 -11.98 18.69 -6.71
N ILE A 318 -11.55 17.52 -7.17
CA ILE A 318 -10.14 17.29 -7.51
C ILE A 318 -9.82 17.94 -8.85
N GLY A 319 -8.87 18.89 -8.81
CA GLY A 319 -8.38 19.61 -9.99
C GLY A 319 -8.41 21.11 -9.78
N VAL A 320 -7.35 21.80 -10.23
CA VAL A 320 -7.26 23.27 -10.19
C VAL A 320 -7.06 23.76 -11.61
N PHE A 321 -7.92 24.66 -12.05
CA PHE A 321 -7.88 25.26 -13.39
C PHE A 321 -8.29 26.74 -13.30
N THR A 322 -7.81 27.53 -14.25
CA THR A 322 -8.23 28.92 -14.45
C THR A 322 -9.31 28.97 -15.50
N GLU A 323 -10.44 29.61 -15.21
CA GLU A 323 -11.48 29.88 -16.21
C GLU A 323 -11.05 31.05 -17.11
N VAL A 324 -11.31 30.92 -18.40
CA VAL A 324 -11.13 32.04 -19.34
C VAL A 324 -12.36 32.93 -19.19
N ALA A 325 -12.18 34.18 -18.76
CA ALA A 325 -13.27 35.15 -18.74
C ALA A 325 -13.80 35.34 -20.17
N HIS A 326 -15.09 35.07 -20.35
CA HIS A 326 -15.82 35.34 -21.60
C HIS A 326 -16.30 36.78 -21.66
#